data_AF-A0A4R2Z820-F1
#
_entry.id   AF-A0A4R2Z820-F1
#
_cell.length_a   1.000
_cell.length_b   1.000
_cell.length_c   1.000
_cell.angle_alpha   90.00
_cell.angle_beta   90.00
_cell.angle_gamma   90.00
#
_symmetry.space_group_name_H-M   'P 1'
#
loop_
_entity.id
_entity.type
_entity.pdbx_description
1 polymer ?
#
loop_
_entity_poly.entity_id
_entity_poly.type
_entity_poly.pdbx_seq_one_letter_code
_entity_poly.pdbx_strand_id
1 'polypeptide(L)' 'MDRESIYYRQVQLLLQLLPFIAKHDCFALKGGTAINLFIRNFPRLSVDIDLVYLPVLDREESL' A
#
# COMPACT_ATOMS: atom_id res chain seq x y z
N MET A 1 -7.74 -0.64 -19.07
CA MET A 1 -7.82 -1.53 -17.89
C MET A 1 -9.21 -2.09 -17.82
N ASP A 2 -9.34 -3.41 -17.69
CA ASP A 2 -10.61 -4.11 -17.56
C ASP A 2 -11.21 -3.86 -16.16
N ARG A 3 -12.36 -3.17 -16.11
CA ARG A 3 -13.05 -2.79 -14.88
C ARG A 3 -13.85 -3.95 -14.25
N GLU A 4 -14.12 -5.00 -15.02
CA GLU A 4 -14.84 -6.19 -14.53
C GLU A 4 -13.89 -7.21 -13.88
N SER A 5 -12.58 -7.03 -14.10
CA SER A 5 -11.55 -7.90 -13.51
C SER A 5 -11.57 -7.86 -11.99
N ILE A 6 -11.29 -9.02 -11.37
CA ILE A 6 -11.13 -9.14 -9.92
C ILE A 6 -10.03 -8.19 -9.39
N TYR A 7 -8.98 -7.95 -10.19
CA TYR A 7 -7.87 -7.09 -9.82
C TYR A 7 -8.26 -5.62 -9.76
N TYR A 8 -9.14 -5.16 -10.65
CA TYR A 8 -9.67 -3.80 -10.59
C TYR A 8 -10.44 -3.57 -9.28
N ARG A 9 -11.30 -4.52 -8.90
CA ARG A 9 -12.01 -4.50 -7.61
C ARG A 9 -11.05 -4.50 -6.41
N GLN A 10 -9.97 -5.29 -6.47
CA GLN A 10 -8.94 -5.30 -5.42
C GLN A 10 -8.23 -3.93 -5.28
N VAL A 11 -7.85 -3.29 -6.39
CA VAL A 11 -7.25 -1.95 -6.34
C VAL A 11 -8.22 -0.92 -5.77
N GLN A 12 -9.52 -0.99 -6.11
CA GLN A 12 -10.53 -0.11 -5.52
C GLN A 12 -10.61 -0.29 -4.00
N LEU A 13 -10.61 -1.52 -3.50
CA LEU A 13 -10.59 -1.80 -2.06
C LEU A 13 -9.31 -1.27 -1.40
N LEU A 14 -8.15 -1.47 -2.02
CA LEU A 14 -6.87 -0.95 -1.52
C LEU A 14 -6.91 0.58 -1.39
N LEU A 15 -7.38 1.28 -2.41
CA LEU A 15 -7.51 2.75 -2.38
C LEU A 15 -8.47 3.22 -1.28
N GLN A 16 -9.52 2.46 -0.99
CA GLN A 16 -10.43 2.74 0.13
C GLN A 16 -9.77 2.50 1.50
N LEU A 17 -8.83 1.56 1.61
CA LEU A 17 -8.12 1.25 2.85
C LEU A 17 -6.99 2.25 3.17
N LEU A 18 -6.35 2.84 2.16
CA LEU A 18 -5.21 3.75 2.36
C LEU A 18 -5.47 4.89 3.37
N PRO A 19 -6.62 5.59 3.36
CA PRO A 19 -6.91 6.64 4.35
C PRO A 19 -7.01 6.12 5.78
N PHE A 20 -7.32 4.84 6.00
CA PHE A 20 -7.34 4.26 7.34
C PHE A 20 -5.92 3.96 7.82
N ILE A 21 -5.08 3.41 6.94
CA ILE A 21 -3.66 3.17 7.23
C ILE A 21 -2.95 4.50 7.51
N ALA A 22 -3.23 5.54 6.73
CA ALA A 22 -2.62 6.85 6.87
C ALA A 22 -2.93 7.57 8.20
N LYS A 23 -3.89 7.08 9.00
CA LYS A 23 -4.15 7.59 10.37
C LYS A 23 -3.12 7.10 11.39
N HIS A 24 -2.30 6.12 11.01
CA HIS A 24 -1.31 5.52 11.89
C HIS A 24 0.09 5.98 11.48
N ASP A 25 0.66 6.89 12.27
CA ASP A 25 1.99 7.47 12.02
C ASP A 25 3.14 6.44 12.10
N CYS A 26 2.86 5.21 12.57
CA CYS A 26 3.83 4.14 12.64
C CYS A 26 4.02 3.39 11.32
N PHE A 27 3.21 3.66 10.29
CA PHE A 27 3.31 2.99 8.99
C PHE A 27 3.71 3.94 7.86
N ALA A 28 4.65 3.50 7.03
CA ALA A 28 4.93 4.11 5.74
C ALA A 28 4.64 3.15 4.58
N LEU A 29 3.98 3.65 3.54
CA LEU A 29 3.75 2.90 2.31
C LEU A 29 5.03 2.83 1.48
N LYS A 30 5.40 1.63 1.00
CA LYS A 30 6.59 1.43 0.15
C LYS A 30 6.29 0.60 -1.11
N GLY A 31 7.36 0.26 -1.82
CA GLY A 31 7.33 -0.75 -2.88
C GLY A 31 6.71 -0.27 -4.19
N GLY A 32 6.40 -1.24 -5.06
CA GLY A 32 5.89 -0.97 -6.40
C GLY A 32 4.53 -0.27 -6.42
N THR A 33 3.72 -0.46 -5.38
CA THR A 33 2.42 0.18 -5.21
C THR A 33 2.55 1.65 -4.85
N ALA A 34 3.44 2.00 -3.90
CA ALA A 34 3.72 3.40 -3.57
C ALA A 34 4.16 4.18 -4.82
N ILE A 35 5.08 3.59 -5.59
CA ILE A 35 5.60 4.21 -6.81
C ILE A 35 4.48 4.38 -7.84
N ASN A 36 3.66 3.35 -8.08
CA ASN A 36 2.60 3.39 -9.09
C ASN A 36 1.46 4.38 -8.76
N LEU A 37 1.13 4.53 -7.48
CA LEU A 37 0.01 5.38 -7.06
C LEU A 37 0.41 6.85 -6.88
N PHE A 38 1.62 7.10 -6.36
CA PHE A 38 1.99 8.46 -5.91
C PHE A 38 3.14 9.09 -6.68
N ILE A 39 3.99 8.30 -7.36
CA ILE A 39 5.24 8.82 -7.97
C ILE A 39 5.20 8.76 -9.51
N ARG A 40 4.70 7.67 -10.08
CA ARG A 40 4.70 7.41 -11.54
C ARG A 40 3.42 6.72 -11.96
N ASN A 41 2.78 7.24 -13.01
CA ASN A 41 1.61 6.61 -13.60
C ASN A 41 2.02 5.49 -14.58
N PHE A 42 2.26 4.27 -14.08
CA PHE A 42 2.52 3.14 -14.97
C PHE A 42 1.21 2.56 -15.52
N PRO A 43 1.20 2.01 -16.74
CA PRO A 43 0.00 1.40 -17.34
C PRO A 43 -0.27 0.00 -16.76
N ARG A 44 -0.31 -0.14 -15.42
CA ARG A 44 -0.56 -1.40 -14.71
C ARG A 44 -1.40 -1.19 -13.44
N LEU A 45 -2.06 -2.25 -13.00
CA LEU A 45 -2.67 -2.31 -11.67
C LEU A 45 -1.61 -2.70 -10.62
N SER A 46 -1.75 -2.14 -9.42
CA SER A 46 -0.96 -2.52 -8.23
C SER A 46 -1.93 -3.06 -7.19
N VAL A 47 -1.92 -4.37 -6.98
CA VAL A 47 -2.91 -5.08 -6.15
C VAL A 47 -2.42 -5.38 -4.73
N ASP A 48 -1.11 -5.32 -4.50
CA ASP A 48 -0.49 -5.55 -3.20
C ASP A 48 -0.29 -4.25 -2.43
N ILE A 49 -0.21 -4.32 -1.11
CA ILE A 49 0.17 -3.19 -0.25
C ILE A 49 1.36 -3.59 0.62
N ASP A 50 2.44 -2.82 0.51
CA ASP A 50 3.63 -2.98 1.32
C ASP A 50 3.73 -1.85 2.33
N LEU A 51 3.69 -2.16 3.61
CA LEU A 51 3.91 -1.20 4.70
C LEU A 51 5.24 -1.46 5.39
N VAL A 52 5.88 -0.38 5.84
CA VAL A 52 7.04 -0.40 6.73
C VAL A 52 6.60 0.11 8.07
N TYR A 53 6.85 -0.67 9.13
CA TYR A 53 6.74 -0.18 10.50
C TYR A 53 7.94 0.72 10.79
N LEU A 54 7.67 1.96 11.17
CA LEU A 54 8.68 3.01 11.35
C LEU A 54 9.41 2.95 12.69
N PRO A 55 8.77 2.61 13.82
CA PRO A 55 9.49 2.54 15.09
C PRO A 55 10.62 1.51 15.04
N VAL A 56 11.80 1.94 15.47
CA VAL A 56 12.96 1.09 15.68
C VAL A 56 12.95 0.69 17.15
N LEU A 57 12.61 -0.56 17.40
CA LEU A 57 12.57 -1.13 18.75
C LEU A 57 13.79 -2.04 18.95
N ASP A 58 14.01 -2.48 20.19
CA ASP A 58 15.02 -3.51 20.42
C ASP A 58 14.60 -4.84 19.77
N ARG A 59 15.52 -5.81 19.74
CA ARG A 59 15.27 -7.10 19.09
C ARG A 59 14.11 -7.87 19.73
N GLU A 60 14.01 -7.84 21.05
CA GLU A 60 12.98 -8.60 21.77
C GLU A 60 11.60 -8.00 21.53
N GLU A 61 11.49 -6.67 21.42
CA GLU A 61 10.25 -5.96 21.11
C GLU A 61 9.87 -6.02 19.62
N SER A 62 10.83 -6.32 18.73
CA SER A 62 10.60 -6.36 17.27
C SER A 62 10.25 -7.75 16.71
N LEU A 63 10.45 -8.83 17.49
CA LEU A 63 10.21 -10.23 17.09
C LEU A 63 8.80 -10.71 17.49
#